data_AF-F5GXU0-F1
#
_entry.id   AF-F5GXU0-F1
#
_cell.length_a   1.000
_cell.length_b   1.000
_cell.length_c   1.000
_cell.angle_alpha   90.00
_cell.angle_beta   90.00
_cell.angle_gamma   90.00
#
_symmetry.space_group_name_H-M   'P 1'
#
loop_
_entity.id
_entity.type
_entity.pdbx_description
1 polymer ?
#
loop_
_entity_poly.entity_id
_entity_poly.type
_entity_poly.pdbx_seq_one_letter_code
_entity_poly.pdbx_strand_id
1 'polypeptide(L)'
;MFPFYSCWRTGLLLLLLAVAVRESWQTEEKTCDLVGEKGKESEKELALVKRLKPLFNKSFESTVGQGSDTYIYIFRVCREAGNHTSGAGLVQINKSNGKETVVGRLNET
;
A
#
# COMPACT_ATOMS: atom_id res chain seq x y z
N MET A 1 22.26 -28.53 -42.32
CA MET A 1 21.10 -28.24 -41.44
C MET A 1 21.56 -27.21 -40.41
N PHE A 2 20.87 -26.07 -40.34
CA PHE A 2 21.37 -24.78 -39.85
C PHE A 2 21.75 -24.73 -38.35
N PRO A 3 22.94 -24.23 -37.96
CA PRO A 3 23.28 -23.95 -36.56
C PRO A 3 22.80 -22.56 -36.07
N PHE A 4 22.08 -21.81 -36.90
CA PHE A 4 21.74 -20.40 -36.65
C PHE A 4 20.45 -20.15 -35.85
N TYR A 5 19.66 -21.18 -35.55
CA TYR A 5 18.36 -21.01 -34.87
C TYR A 5 18.42 -20.95 -33.33
N SER A 6 19.54 -21.33 -32.72
CA SER A 6 19.67 -21.40 -31.26
C SER A 6 19.93 -20.03 -30.62
N CYS A 7 20.72 -19.17 -31.29
CA CYS A 7 21.16 -17.88 -30.74
C CYS A 7 20.02 -16.82 -30.69
N TRP A 8 19.08 -16.89 -31.62
CA TRP A 8 17.93 -15.98 -31.66
C TRP A 8 16.98 -16.21 -30.48
N ARG A 9 16.74 -17.48 -30.13
CA ARG A 9 15.82 -17.84 -29.04
C ARG A 9 16.38 -17.46 -27.67
N THR A 10 17.67 -17.63 -27.45
CA THR A 10 18.33 -17.18 -26.22
C THR A 10 18.38 -15.66 -26.12
N GLY A 11 18.62 -14.95 -27.22
CA GLY A 11 18.54 -13.49 -27.26
C GLY A 11 17.15 -12.95 -26.92
N LEU A 12 16.10 -13.57 -27.46
CA LEU A 12 14.71 -13.20 -27.18
C LEU A 12 14.33 -13.47 -25.72
N LEU A 13 14.75 -14.61 -25.16
CA LEU A 13 14.54 -14.93 -23.74
C LEU A 13 15.23 -13.93 -22.80
N LEU A 14 16.46 -13.53 -23.12
CA LEU A 14 17.20 -12.52 -22.35
C LEU A 14 16.54 -11.14 -22.44
N LEU A 15 16.03 -10.76 -23.61
CA LEU A 15 15.24 -9.53 -23.80
C LEU A 15 13.94 -9.57 -22.97
N LEU A 16 13.21 -10.68 -22.99
CA LEU A 16 11.99 -10.83 -22.18
C LEU A 16 12.28 -10.78 -20.68
N LEU A 17 13.37 -11.40 -20.21
CA LEU A 17 13.81 -11.31 -18.82
C LEU A 17 14.21 -9.87 -18.43
N ALA A 18 14.89 -9.14 -19.32
CA ALA A 18 15.27 -7.75 -19.07
C ALA A 18 14.05 -6.81 -19.00
N VAL A 19 12.99 -7.07 -19.78
CA VAL A 19 11.73 -6.32 -19.72
C VAL A 19 10.96 -6.64 -18.43
N ALA A 20 10.90 -7.91 -18.02
CA ALA A 20 10.25 -8.31 -16.76
C ALA A 20 10.92 -7.72 -15.51
N VAL A 21 12.24 -7.48 -15.53
CA VAL A 21 12.98 -6.86 -14.42
C VAL A 21 12.71 -5.36 -14.30
N ARG A 22 12.33 -4.66 -15.39
CA ARG A 22 12.00 -3.21 -15.30
C ARG A 22 10.65 -2.94 -14.65
N GLU A 23 9.68 -3.85 -14.82
CA GLU A 23 8.35 -3.77 -14.20
C GLU A 23 8.36 -4.03 -12.68
N SER A 24 9.47 -4.56 -12.12
CA SER A 24 9.59 -4.80 -10.68
C SER A 24 10.18 -3.63 -9.90
N TRP A 25 10.31 -2.44 -10.50
CA TRP A 25 10.54 -1.20 -9.76
C TRP A 25 9.27 -0.83 -8.98
N GLN A 26 8.98 -1.62 -7.95
CA GLN A 26 7.92 -1.39 -6.99
C GLN A 26 8.20 -0.03 -6.36
N THR A 27 7.43 0.98 -6.75
CA THR A 27 7.31 2.22 -5.98
C THR A 27 7.10 1.82 -4.52
N GLU A 28 8.04 2.16 -3.64
CA GLU A 28 7.88 1.84 -2.22
C GLU A 28 6.54 2.39 -1.74
N GLU A 29 5.64 1.50 -1.32
CA GLU A 29 4.38 1.92 -0.73
C GLU A 29 4.66 2.74 0.52
N LYS A 30 4.02 3.91 0.64
CA LYS A 30 4.14 4.78 1.81
C LYS A 30 3.78 4.00 3.08
N THR A 31 4.61 4.14 4.11
CA THR A 31 4.46 3.50 5.43
C THR A 31 4.23 4.56 6.51
N CYS A 32 3.89 4.12 7.73
CA CYS A 32 3.77 5.04 8.86
C CYS A 32 5.04 5.88 9.06
N ASP A 33 4.85 7.16 9.30
CA ASP A 33 5.89 8.11 9.73
C ASP A 33 5.68 8.38 11.22
N LEU A 34 6.70 8.06 12.02
CA LEU A 34 6.65 8.23 13.47
C LEU A 34 7.04 9.66 13.84
N VAL A 35 6.44 10.22 14.87
CA VAL A 35 6.80 11.55 15.36
C VAL A 35 8.29 11.62 15.74
N GLY A 36 9.03 12.51 15.08
CA GLY A 36 10.44 12.75 15.32
C GLY A 36 11.18 13.12 14.03
N GLU A 37 12.41 13.62 14.14
CA GLU A 37 13.28 13.69 12.97
C GLU A 37 13.64 12.26 12.53
N LYS A 38 13.74 12.03 11.22
CA LYS A 38 14.12 10.73 10.68
C LYS A 38 15.46 10.26 11.26
N GLY A 39 15.49 9.08 11.86
CA GLY A 39 16.64 8.52 12.59
C GLY A 39 16.73 8.91 14.07
N LYS A 40 15.79 9.71 14.58
CA LYS A 40 15.65 10.07 16.00
C LYS A 40 14.29 9.67 16.56
N GLU A 41 13.56 8.81 15.87
CA GLU A 41 12.26 8.31 16.30
C GLU A 41 12.40 7.39 17.53
N SER A 42 11.31 7.21 18.27
CA SER A 42 11.27 6.31 19.42
C SER A 42 11.56 4.87 19.01
N GLU A 43 12.62 4.27 19.56
CA GLU A 43 12.97 2.87 19.30
C GLU A 43 11.83 1.89 19.65
N LYS A 44 11.02 2.23 20.67
CA LYS A 44 9.87 1.44 21.10
C LYS A 44 8.77 1.45 20.05
N GLU A 45 8.45 2.61 19.48
CA GLU A 45 7.43 2.74 18.44
C GLU A 45 7.90 2.05 17.16
N LEU A 46 9.18 2.21 16.81
CA LEU A 46 9.78 1.51 15.68
C LEU A 46 9.69 -0.01 15.82
N ALA A 47 9.92 -0.54 17.03
CA ALA A 47 9.77 -1.96 17.32
C ALA A 47 8.32 -2.43 17.18
N LEU A 48 7.34 -1.61 17.58
CA LEU A 48 5.91 -1.92 17.41
C LEU A 48 5.50 -1.90 15.93
N VAL A 49 5.94 -0.91 15.16
CA VAL A 49 5.70 -0.86 13.70
C VAL A 49 6.28 -2.11 13.02
N LYS A 50 7.49 -2.53 13.38
CA LYS A 50 8.10 -3.78 12.90
C LYS A 50 7.29 -5.01 13.30
N ARG A 51 6.71 -5.04 14.51
CA ARG A 51 5.85 -6.15 14.96
C ARG A 51 4.54 -6.22 14.18
N LEU A 52 4.00 -5.07 13.75
CA LEU A 52 2.74 -4.97 13.01
C LEU A 52 2.89 -5.24 11.50
N LYS A 53 4.11 -5.37 10.98
CA LYS A 53 4.40 -5.65 9.56
C LYS A 53 3.53 -6.75 8.92
N PRO A 54 3.22 -7.88 9.59
CA PRO A 54 2.34 -8.92 9.04
C PRO A 54 0.91 -8.44 8.70
N LEU A 55 0.49 -7.29 9.22
CA LEU A 55 -0.83 -6.71 8.99
C LEU A 55 -0.87 -5.69 7.84
N PHE A 56 0.28 -5.25 7.31
CA PHE A 56 0.33 -4.16 6.31
C PHE A 56 -0.46 -4.50 5.03
N ASN A 57 -0.46 -5.76 4.63
CA ASN A 57 -1.18 -6.23 3.44
C ASN A 57 -2.63 -6.64 3.74
N LYS A 58 -3.15 -6.33 4.93
CA LYS A 58 -4.54 -6.58 5.31
C LYS A 58 -5.35 -5.29 5.23
N SER A 59 -6.64 -5.46 5.00
CA SER A 59 -7.64 -4.39 5.08
C SER A 59 -8.69 -4.80 6.10
N PHE A 60 -9.08 -3.86 6.95
CA PHE A 60 -10.11 -4.06 7.96
C PHE A 60 -11.28 -3.12 7.65
N GLU A 61 -12.48 -3.68 7.54
CA GLU A 61 -13.67 -2.93 7.18
C GLU A 61 -14.76 -3.09 8.24
N SER A 62 -15.49 -2.01 8.50
CA SER A 62 -16.69 -2.04 9.33
C SER A 62 -17.77 -1.12 8.76
N THR A 63 -19.01 -1.61 8.70
CA THR A 63 -20.16 -0.80 8.29
C THR A 63 -21.04 -0.53 9.50
N VAL A 64 -21.37 0.73 9.74
CA VAL A 64 -22.20 1.16 10.88
C VAL A 64 -23.21 2.22 10.45
N GLY A 65 -24.31 2.34 11.20
CA GLY A 65 -25.37 3.32 10.94
C GLY A 65 -26.61 2.70 10.28
N GLN A 66 -27.56 3.56 9.90
CA GLN A 66 -28.85 3.14 9.33
C GLN A 66 -29.32 4.16 8.28
N GLY A 67 -29.93 3.66 7.19
CA GLY A 67 -30.48 4.51 6.14
C GLY A 67 -29.40 5.33 5.42
N SER A 68 -29.66 6.63 5.21
CA SER A 68 -28.73 7.57 4.57
C SER A 68 -27.46 7.84 5.39
N ASP A 69 -27.51 7.60 6.71
CA ASP A 69 -26.39 7.79 7.64
C ASP A 69 -25.65 6.48 7.89
N THR A 70 -25.54 5.65 6.85
CA THR A 70 -24.70 4.45 6.87
C THR A 70 -23.31 4.79 6.36
N TYR A 71 -22.28 4.38 7.12
CA TYR A 71 -20.89 4.63 6.79
C TYR A 71 -20.08 3.34 6.76
N ILE A 72 -19.14 3.28 5.84
CA ILE A 72 -18.13 2.21 5.73
C ILE A 72 -16.81 2.80 6.20
N TYR A 73 -16.18 2.18 7.18
CA TYR A 73 -14.84 2.53 7.65
C TYR A 73 -13.85 1.52 7.10
N ILE A 74 -12.77 1.99 6.49
CA ILE A 74 -11.69 1.16 5.96
C ILE A 74 -10.39 1.57 6.64
N PHE A 75 -9.78 0.61 7.34
CA PHE A 75 -8.52 0.78 8.06
C PHE A 75 -7.44 -0.11 7.46
N ARG A 76 -6.25 0.46 7.27
CA ARG A 76 -5.03 -0.29 6.93
C ARG A 76 -3.87 0.14 7.81
N VAL A 77 -3.08 -0.83 8.26
CA VAL A 77 -1.93 -0.57 9.14
C VAL A 77 -0.74 -0.15 8.28
N CYS A 78 -0.25 1.07 8.48
CA CYS A 78 0.90 1.65 7.78
C CYS A 78 0.85 1.49 6.25
N ARG A 79 -0.35 1.58 5.69
CA ARG A 79 -0.62 1.56 4.27
C ARG A 79 -1.80 2.46 3.97
N GLU A 80 -1.85 2.93 2.73
CA GLU A 80 -2.93 3.79 2.28
C GLU A 80 -4.25 3.02 2.24
N ALA A 81 -5.26 3.60 2.89
CA ALA A 81 -6.66 3.20 2.90
C ALA A 81 -7.44 4.16 1.99
N GLY A 82 -8.44 3.63 1.27
CA GLY A 82 -9.18 4.40 0.27
C GLY A 82 -8.52 4.39 -1.10
N ASN A 83 -9.26 4.85 -2.11
CA ASN A 83 -8.81 4.82 -3.52
C ASN A 83 -8.33 6.18 -4.02
N HIS A 84 -8.65 7.26 -3.31
CA HIS A 84 -8.55 8.62 -3.84
C HIS A 84 -7.74 9.56 -2.95
N THR A 85 -7.31 9.13 -1.76
CA THR A 85 -6.71 10.03 -0.79
C THR A 85 -5.32 9.59 -0.32
N SER A 86 -4.29 10.28 -0.83
CA SER A 86 -2.92 9.95 -0.48
C SER A 86 -2.64 10.06 1.01
N GLY A 87 -2.01 9.02 1.57
CA GLY A 87 -1.57 8.98 2.96
C GLY A 87 -2.67 8.78 4.02
N ALA A 88 -3.90 8.44 3.63
CA ALA A 88 -4.94 8.09 4.61
C ALA A 88 -4.68 6.68 5.16
N GLY A 89 -4.63 6.51 6.49
CA GLY A 89 -4.56 5.18 7.13
C GLY A 89 -5.94 4.66 7.54
N LEU A 90 -6.89 5.59 7.72
CA LEU A 90 -8.29 5.31 8.04
C LEU A 90 -9.19 6.29 7.28
N VAL A 91 -10.15 5.75 6.55
CA VAL A 91 -11.18 6.53 5.84
C VAL A 91 -12.57 6.13 6.29
N GLN A 92 -13.48 7.10 6.22
CA GLN A 92 -14.91 6.93 6.38
C GLN A 92 -15.59 7.26 5.05
N ILE A 93 -16.41 6.35 4.54
CA ILE A 93 -17.12 6.50 3.28
C ILE A 93 -18.61 6.55 3.59
N ASN A 94 -19.27 7.64 3.22
CA ASN A 94 -20.73 7.69 3.30
C ASN A 94 -21.33 6.78 2.22
N LYS A 95 -22.10 5.77 2.63
CA LYS A 95 -22.65 4.74 1.73
C LYS A 95 -23.68 5.30 0.75
N SER A 96 -24.35 6.40 1.10
CA SER A 96 -25.40 6.99 0.26
C SER A 96 -24.87 7.75 -0.95
N ASN A 97 -23.69 8.39 -0.83
CA ASN A 97 -23.13 9.25 -1.88
C ASN A 97 -21.68 8.92 -2.25
N GLY A 98 -21.07 7.92 -1.61
CA GLY A 98 -19.68 7.51 -1.86
C GLY A 98 -18.62 8.51 -1.39
N LYS A 99 -19.01 9.57 -0.67
CA LYS A 99 -18.06 10.60 -0.21
C LYS A 99 -17.10 9.97 0.81
N GLU A 100 -15.84 9.90 0.41
CA GLU A 100 -14.71 9.52 1.27
C GLU A 100 -14.27 10.72 2.12
N THR A 101 -14.03 10.48 3.41
CA THR A 101 -13.48 11.45 4.36
C THR A 101 -12.33 10.80 5.11
N VAL A 102 -11.20 11.48 5.20
CA VAL A 102 -10.03 10.99 5.96
C VAL A 102 -10.29 11.16 7.44
N VAL A 103 -10.18 10.07 8.19
CA VAL A 103 -10.28 10.08 9.66
C VAL A 103 -8.89 10.14 10.30
N GLY A 104 -7.91 9.46 9.70
CA GLY A 104 -6.53 9.46 10.19
C GLY A 104 -5.52 9.23 9.07
N ARG A 105 -4.37 9.88 9.18
CA ARG A 105 -3.27 9.76 8.22
C ARG A 105 -2.10 8.99 8.81
N LEU A 106 -1.34 8.34 7.94
CA LEU A 106 -0.16 7.56 8.33
C LEU A 106 1.11 8.42 8.52
N ASN A 107 1.08 9.71 8.22
CA ASN A 107 2.23 10.62 8.40
C ASN A 107 2.24 11.36 9.74
N GLU A 108 1.31 11.05 10.64
CA GLU A 108 1.16 11.64 11.97
C GLU A 108 0.96 10.49 12.99
N THR A 109 1.89 9.54 13.01
CA THR A 109 1.77 8.30 13.82
C THR A 109 2.57 8.39 15.11
#